data_AF-A0A2V3WI28-F1
#
_entry.id   AF-A0A2V3WI28-F1
#
_cell.length_a   1.000
_cell.length_b   1.000
_cell.length_c   1.000
_cell.angle_alpha   90.00
_cell.angle_beta   90.00
_cell.angle_gamma   90.00
#
_symmetry.space_group_name_H-M   'P 1'
#
loop_
_entity.id
_entity.type
_entity.pdbx_description
1 polymer ?
#
loop_
_entity_poly.entity_id
_entity_poly.type
_entity_poly.pdbx_seq_one_letter_code
_entity_poly.pdbx_strand_id
1 'polypeptide(L)'
;MKRQAKNPYLPSYEYVPDGEPYVFGDRLYVYGSHDKFNGKLFCLNDYVCWSAPVDDLSNWRCEGVIYKKNQDPMNRLGFYQMYAPDMVEGSDGRYYLYYTLAFQSVIAIAVSDTPAGHYQFYGYLSDASGKLFWNNHKDPLLFDPGVLVDDDGRVYLYSGFAPKNDVPFFLTGWKKRSTKGGYVIELESDMKTVKTEPVCIFPKVGEAEGTGFEGHEFFEASSIRKIADTYYFIYSSINGHELCYATSQRPTGGFTYRGTIISNGDLFINGCSKDRQAYNYIGNNHGSIVCVKNQWYVFYHRQTNRHHYSRQGLAEPIDIQADGTIPQVGMSSSGLTNGPLVGKGEYQAAIACHLMAKHGAGRYGTYFGALTFRTHPYFTQTGKDRENHPTQYIANMRDGAVAGFKSFLIEDLQEIAVQVQSTGVGVMYVSTALSSEPIAEISVNKSNRYSYFRSSVDLKNKEVALYFCYKGSGKVNFKSFVLNEHAHEVQ
;
A
#
# COMPACT_ATOMS: atom_id res chain seq x y z
N MET A 1 13.36 -17.54 18.30
CA MET A 1 13.86 -16.40 17.50
C MET A 1 13.10 -15.16 17.90
N LYS A 2 13.74 -13.98 17.91
CA LYS A 2 13.00 -12.71 18.00
C LYS A 2 12.06 -12.61 16.79
N ARG A 3 10.86 -12.09 17.00
CA ARG A 3 9.89 -11.87 15.93
C ARG A 3 10.49 -10.88 14.92
N GLN A 4 10.39 -11.16 13.63
CA GLN A 4 10.82 -10.24 12.56
C GLN A 4 9.58 -9.60 11.94
N ALA A 5 9.70 -8.33 11.54
CA ALA A 5 8.71 -7.70 10.69
C ALA A 5 8.73 -8.37 9.31
N LYS A 6 7.60 -8.35 8.62
CA LYS A 6 7.42 -8.93 7.29
C LYS A 6 6.48 -8.02 6.51
N ASN A 7 6.43 -8.17 5.20
CA ASN A 7 5.35 -7.62 4.39
C ASN A 7 4.28 -8.70 4.14
N PRO A 8 2.98 -8.40 4.22
CA PRO A 8 2.37 -7.18 4.79
C PRO A 8 2.76 -6.95 6.25
N TYR A 9 2.91 -5.69 6.66
CA TYR A 9 3.37 -5.34 8.01
C TYR A 9 2.30 -5.51 9.08
N LEU A 10 1.02 -5.46 8.70
CA LEU A 10 -0.12 -5.81 9.56
C LEU A 10 -0.45 -7.31 9.50
N PRO A 11 -1.23 -7.83 10.47
CA PRO A 11 -1.74 -9.20 10.38
C PRO A 11 -2.41 -9.49 9.03
N SER A 12 -2.23 -10.70 8.50
CA SER A 12 -2.61 -11.01 7.11
C SER A 12 -4.12 -10.95 6.80
N TYR A 13 -4.96 -10.79 7.82
CA TYR A 13 -6.41 -10.60 7.69
C TYR A 13 -6.82 -9.11 7.65
N GLU A 14 -5.87 -8.20 7.86
CA GLU A 14 -6.10 -6.77 7.95
C GLU A 14 -5.86 -6.09 6.60
N TYR A 15 -6.74 -5.12 6.28
CA TYR A 15 -6.78 -4.46 4.98
C TYR A 15 -6.87 -2.94 5.15
N VAL A 16 -5.77 -2.36 5.64
CA VAL A 16 -5.57 -0.92 5.79
C VAL A 16 -4.61 -0.41 4.70
N PRO A 17 -5.11 -0.04 3.51
CA PRO A 17 -4.33 0.63 2.48
C PRO A 17 -4.28 2.15 2.68
N ASP A 18 -3.67 2.85 1.73
CA ASP A 18 -3.53 4.31 1.76
C ASP A 18 -2.84 4.75 3.06
N GLY A 19 -1.78 4.01 3.42
CA GLY A 19 -1.14 4.11 4.72
C GLY A 19 -0.29 5.38 4.84
N GLU A 20 -0.73 6.27 5.72
CA GLU A 20 -0.06 7.50 6.15
C GLU A 20 0.65 7.26 7.50
N PRO A 21 1.98 7.10 7.50
CA PRO A 21 2.76 6.81 8.69
C PRO A 21 3.23 8.08 9.42
N TYR A 22 3.18 8.04 10.76
CA TYR A 22 3.66 9.10 11.65
C TYR A 22 4.33 8.52 12.90
N VAL A 23 5.39 9.17 13.39
CA VAL A 23 6.00 8.82 14.68
C VAL A 23 5.57 9.82 15.73
N PHE A 24 4.93 9.35 16.79
CA PHE A 24 4.61 10.14 17.97
C PHE A 24 5.15 9.44 19.22
N GLY A 25 5.97 10.15 19.98
CA GLY A 25 6.65 9.59 21.14
C GLY A 25 7.51 8.37 20.75
N ASP A 26 7.24 7.23 21.38
CA ASP A 26 7.96 5.97 21.19
C ASP A 26 7.27 5.00 20.21
N ARG A 27 6.30 5.49 19.41
CA ARG A 27 5.52 4.64 18.51
C ARG A 27 5.41 5.21 17.10
N LEU A 28 5.47 4.31 16.14
CA LEU A 28 5.02 4.51 14.76
C LEU A 28 3.52 4.20 14.69
N TYR A 29 2.74 5.10 14.14
CA TYR A 29 1.31 4.96 13.85
C TYR A 29 1.10 4.92 12.34
N VAL A 30 0.08 4.18 11.90
CA VAL A 30 -0.42 4.19 10.52
C VAL A 30 -1.90 4.50 10.53
N TYR A 31 -2.26 5.49 9.74
CA TYR A 31 -3.62 5.87 9.41
C TYR A 31 -3.87 5.50 7.96
N GLY A 32 -5.06 5.03 7.64
CA GLY A 32 -5.35 4.68 6.27
C GLY A 32 -6.82 4.37 6.06
N SER A 33 -7.17 4.19 4.80
CA SER A 33 -8.44 3.60 4.43
C SER A 33 -8.62 2.24 5.08
N HIS A 34 -9.87 1.77 5.20
CA HIS A 34 -10.15 0.42 5.69
C HIS A 34 -11.01 -0.34 4.68
N ASP A 35 -10.33 -1.16 3.88
CA ASP A 35 -10.96 -2.04 2.91
C ASP A 35 -11.69 -3.19 3.63
N LYS A 36 -12.80 -3.63 3.04
CA LYS A 36 -13.48 -4.86 3.44
C LYS A 36 -12.96 -6.02 2.61
N PHE A 37 -12.62 -7.15 3.21
CA PHE A 37 -12.18 -8.31 2.45
C PHE A 37 -13.27 -8.75 1.47
N ASN A 38 -12.88 -8.93 0.21
CA ASN A 38 -13.77 -9.24 -0.91
C ASN A 38 -14.92 -8.22 -1.05
N GLY A 39 -14.66 -6.97 -0.66
CA GLY A 39 -15.53 -5.83 -0.89
C GLY A 39 -15.80 -5.60 -2.38
N LYS A 40 -16.89 -4.89 -2.68
CA LYS A 40 -17.25 -4.53 -4.06
C LYS A 40 -16.86 -3.10 -4.44
N LEU A 41 -16.44 -2.32 -3.45
CA LEU A 41 -16.01 -0.93 -3.55
C LEU A 41 -14.86 -0.73 -2.55
N PHE A 42 -14.07 0.30 -2.77
CA PHE A 42 -12.99 0.71 -1.88
C PHE A 42 -13.51 1.10 -0.49
N CYS A 43 -12.69 0.90 0.54
CA CYS A 43 -12.79 1.59 1.85
C CYS A 43 -14.19 1.57 2.50
N LEU A 44 -14.76 0.36 2.63
CA LEU A 44 -16.14 0.15 3.10
C LEU A 44 -16.30 0.18 4.63
N ASN A 45 -15.21 -0.03 5.36
CA ASN A 45 -15.19 -0.18 6.82
C ASN A 45 -14.86 1.16 7.52
N ASP A 46 -15.02 1.18 8.84
CA ASP A 46 -14.65 2.33 9.70
C ASP A 46 -13.14 2.50 9.78
N TYR A 47 -12.64 3.71 10.03
CA TYR A 47 -11.20 3.92 10.19
C TYR A 47 -10.69 3.27 11.48
N VAL A 48 -9.64 2.48 11.34
CA VAL A 48 -8.87 1.90 12.43
C VAL A 48 -7.47 2.50 12.42
N CYS A 49 -6.81 2.51 13.56
CA CYS A 49 -5.40 2.86 13.66
C CYS A 49 -4.59 1.66 14.15
N TRP A 50 -3.39 1.51 13.61
CA TRP A 50 -2.42 0.53 14.06
C TRP A 50 -1.13 1.24 14.46
N SER A 51 -0.44 0.71 15.47
CA SER A 51 0.85 1.26 15.87
C SER A 51 1.85 0.18 16.28
N ALA A 52 3.14 0.47 16.15
CA ALA A 52 4.23 -0.38 16.61
C ALA A 52 5.22 0.44 17.45
N PRO A 53 5.87 -0.14 18.47
CA PRO A 53 7.02 0.50 19.11
C PRO A 53 8.10 0.80 18.06
N VAL A 54 8.72 1.98 18.12
CA VAL A 54 9.81 2.33 17.19
C VAL A 54 11.05 1.43 17.34
N ASP A 55 11.12 0.70 18.46
CA ASP A 55 12.17 -0.27 18.80
C ASP A 55 11.85 -1.69 18.31
N ASP A 56 10.60 -1.95 17.91
CA ASP A 56 10.13 -3.27 17.49
C ASP A 56 8.98 -3.14 16.47
N LEU A 57 9.37 -2.85 15.22
CA LEU A 57 8.45 -2.76 14.08
C LEU A 57 7.80 -4.11 13.69
N SER A 58 8.09 -5.20 14.41
CA SER A 58 7.42 -6.49 14.25
C SER A 58 6.16 -6.62 15.12
N ASN A 59 5.97 -5.72 16.09
CA ASN A 59 4.95 -5.84 17.13
C ASN A 59 3.86 -4.76 17.00
N TRP A 60 3.06 -4.89 15.95
CA TRP A 60 1.90 -4.04 15.69
C TRP A 60 0.73 -4.35 16.64
N ARG A 61 0.13 -3.28 17.18
CA ARG A 61 -1.08 -3.27 18.00
C ARG A 61 -2.19 -2.56 17.24
N CYS A 62 -3.38 -3.15 17.22
CA CYS A 62 -4.59 -2.46 16.80
C CYS A 62 -5.01 -1.49 17.91
N GLU A 63 -5.07 -0.20 17.61
CA GLU A 63 -5.55 0.83 18.53
C GLU A 63 -7.09 0.91 18.54
N GLY A 64 -7.74 0.13 17.69
CA GLY A 64 -9.19 0.04 17.55
C GLY A 64 -9.73 1.00 16.50
N VAL A 65 -11.06 1.12 16.49
CA VAL A 65 -11.78 2.04 15.61
C VAL A 65 -11.60 3.47 16.14
N ILE A 66 -10.84 4.27 15.40
CA ILE A 66 -10.57 5.67 15.72
C ILE A 66 -11.68 6.60 15.23
N TYR A 67 -12.37 6.24 14.14
CA TYR A 67 -13.48 7.02 13.59
C TYR A 67 -14.47 6.15 12.81
N LYS A 68 -15.73 6.17 13.22
CA LYS A 68 -16.82 5.44 12.56
C LYS A 68 -17.41 6.27 11.43
N LYS A 69 -17.65 5.64 10.29
CA LYS A 69 -18.17 6.32 9.10
C LYS A 69 -19.49 7.04 9.32
N ASN A 70 -20.32 6.53 10.24
CA ASN A 70 -21.64 7.08 10.54
C ASN A 70 -21.62 8.22 11.58
N GLN A 71 -20.45 8.57 12.13
CA GLN A 71 -20.28 9.80 12.92
C GLN A 71 -20.34 11.04 12.03
N ASP A 72 -19.98 10.90 10.75
CA ASP A 72 -20.02 11.99 9.79
C ASP A 72 -21.49 12.38 9.46
N PRO A 73 -21.86 13.67 9.60
CA PRO A 73 -23.22 14.13 9.32
C PRO A 73 -23.71 13.87 7.88
N MET A 74 -22.82 13.88 6.88
CA MET A 74 -23.12 13.55 5.48
C MET A 74 -23.14 12.04 5.22
N ASN A 75 -22.64 11.20 6.14
CA ASN A 75 -22.61 9.75 6.02
C ASN A 75 -23.31 9.01 7.17
N ARG A 76 -24.35 9.61 7.79
CA ARG A 76 -25.11 8.99 8.91
C ARG A 76 -25.64 7.58 8.61
N LEU A 77 -25.98 7.30 7.36
CA LEU A 77 -26.47 5.98 6.92
C LEU A 77 -25.33 5.02 6.52
N GLY A 78 -24.08 5.50 6.47
CA GLY A 78 -22.90 4.70 6.18
C GLY A 78 -22.80 4.21 4.73
N PHE A 79 -23.42 4.91 3.78
CA PHE A 79 -23.42 4.54 2.36
C PHE A 79 -22.16 4.98 1.61
N TYR A 80 -21.53 6.07 2.03
CA TYR A 80 -20.30 6.55 1.43
C TYR A 80 -19.09 5.80 1.96
N GLN A 81 -18.16 5.53 1.05
CA GLN A 81 -16.83 5.01 1.35
C GLN A 81 -15.99 6.08 2.04
N MET A 82 -15.06 5.65 2.89
CA MET A 82 -14.18 6.51 3.67
C MET A 82 -12.77 6.50 3.06
N TYR A 83 -12.48 7.42 2.15
CA TYR A 83 -11.25 7.40 1.35
C TYR A 83 -10.10 8.16 2.00
N ALA A 84 -8.92 7.50 1.98
CA ALA A 84 -7.57 8.05 2.14
C ALA A 84 -7.46 9.15 3.21
N PRO A 85 -7.52 8.78 4.49
CA PRO A 85 -7.33 9.76 5.53
C PRO A 85 -5.85 10.15 5.66
N ASP A 86 -5.60 11.42 5.95
CA ASP A 86 -4.31 11.87 6.49
C ASP A 86 -4.53 12.51 7.86
N MET A 87 -3.51 12.44 8.70
CA MET A 87 -3.55 12.90 10.08
C MET A 87 -2.43 13.91 10.31
N VAL A 88 -2.72 14.99 11.04
CA VAL A 88 -1.70 15.96 11.44
C VAL A 88 -1.94 16.44 12.87
N GLU A 89 -0.86 16.71 13.61
CA GLU A 89 -0.93 17.43 14.88
C GLU A 89 -1.04 18.93 14.60
N GLY A 90 -2.11 19.56 15.07
CA GLY A 90 -2.32 21.00 14.98
C GLY A 90 -1.43 21.77 15.94
N SER A 91 -1.31 23.08 15.72
CA SER A 91 -0.55 23.98 16.62
C SER A 91 -1.15 24.09 18.03
N ASP A 92 -2.38 23.60 18.23
CA ASP A 92 -3.04 23.48 19.53
C ASP A 92 -2.78 22.14 20.25
N GLY A 93 -1.93 21.27 19.67
CA GLY A 93 -1.57 19.96 20.22
C GLY A 93 -2.65 18.89 20.05
N ARG A 94 -3.73 19.17 19.32
CA ARG A 94 -4.75 18.17 18.98
C ARG A 94 -4.45 17.53 17.63
N TYR A 95 -5.00 16.34 17.41
CA TYR A 95 -4.79 15.55 16.21
C TYR A 95 -5.99 15.64 15.29
N TYR A 96 -5.77 16.05 14.05
CA TYR A 96 -6.80 16.27 13.04
C TYR A 96 -6.69 15.23 11.94
N LEU A 97 -7.78 14.49 11.71
CA LEU A 97 -7.91 13.49 10.66
C LEU A 97 -8.73 14.08 9.51
N TYR A 98 -8.09 14.29 8.36
CA TYR A 98 -8.71 14.78 7.14
C TYR A 98 -9.06 13.59 6.25
N TYR A 99 -10.26 13.56 5.68
CA TYR A 99 -10.70 12.45 4.85
C TYR A 99 -11.74 12.87 3.81
N THR A 100 -12.02 11.99 2.85
CA THR A 100 -13.06 12.22 1.84
C THR A 100 -14.15 11.16 1.85
N LEU A 101 -15.39 11.60 1.56
CA LEU A 101 -16.56 10.74 1.43
C LEU A 101 -16.79 10.40 -0.04
N ALA A 102 -16.30 9.24 -0.47
CA ALA A 102 -16.41 8.82 -1.86
C ALA A 102 -15.99 9.94 -2.84
N PHE A 103 -16.80 10.18 -3.88
CA PHE A 103 -16.62 11.29 -4.83
C PHE A 103 -17.44 12.55 -4.48
N GLN A 104 -17.90 12.73 -3.23
CA GLN A 104 -18.68 13.93 -2.86
C GLN A 104 -17.91 15.25 -3.01
N SER A 105 -16.58 15.20 -3.12
CA SER A 105 -15.71 16.36 -3.28
C SER A 105 -15.81 17.32 -2.09
N VAL A 106 -15.79 16.76 -0.89
CA VAL A 106 -15.77 17.48 0.38
C VAL A 106 -14.65 16.89 1.22
N ILE A 107 -13.76 17.74 1.73
CA ILE A 107 -12.78 17.36 2.74
C ILE A 107 -13.47 17.49 4.11
N ALA A 108 -13.63 16.38 4.79
CA ALA A 108 -14.17 16.29 6.14
C ALA A 108 -13.04 16.13 7.14
N ILE A 109 -13.26 16.62 8.35
CA ILE A 109 -12.23 16.73 9.39
C ILE A 109 -12.82 16.17 10.68
N ALA A 110 -12.08 15.28 11.32
CA ALA A 110 -12.34 14.82 12.68
C ALA A 110 -11.16 15.17 13.59
N VAL A 111 -11.38 15.31 14.89
CA VAL A 111 -10.36 15.74 15.86
C VAL A 111 -10.32 14.83 17.08
N SER A 112 -9.14 14.64 17.64
CA SER A 112 -8.86 13.86 18.86
C SER A 112 -7.78 14.54 19.69
N ASP A 113 -7.79 14.35 21.02
CA ASP A 113 -6.73 14.84 21.91
C ASP A 113 -5.51 13.91 21.95
N THR A 114 -5.59 12.73 21.33
CA THR A 114 -4.49 11.75 21.26
C THR A 114 -4.36 11.15 19.86
N PRO A 115 -3.16 10.67 19.46
CA PRO A 115 -2.92 10.17 18.10
C PRO A 115 -3.84 9.03 17.67
N ALA A 116 -4.23 8.15 18.58
CA ALA A 116 -5.10 7.01 18.29
C ALA A 116 -6.35 6.99 19.18
N GLY A 117 -6.85 8.18 19.53
CA GLY A 117 -8.06 8.35 20.33
C GLY A 117 -9.34 8.11 19.54
N HIS A 118 -10.47 8.38 20.19
CA HIS A 118 -11.78 8.39 19.54
C HIS A 118 -12.05 9.75 18.90
N TYR A 119 -11.74 9.87 17.62
CA TYR A 119 -11.95 11.10 16.86
C TYR A 119 -13.43 11.47 16.81
N GLN A 120 -13.70 12.76 16.94
CA GLN A 120 -15.02 13.36 16.83
C GLN A 120 -15.10 14.21 15.58
N PHE A 121 -16.25 14.19 14.90
CA PHE A 121 -16.47 15.06 13.76
C PHE A 121 -16.24 16.52 14.17
N TYR A 122 -15.33 17.19 13.46
CA TYR A 122 -14.91 18.57 13.75
C TYR A 122 -15.55 19.56 12.78
N GLY A 123 -15.65 19.18 11.51
CA GLY A 123 -16.24 20.01 10.47
C GLY A 123 -15.90 19.57 9.06
N TYR A 124 -16.29 20.40 8.11
CA TYR A 124 -15.85 20.29 6.72
C TYR A 124 -14.96 21.50 6.40
N LEU A 125 -14.10 21.34 5.40
CA LEU A 125 -13.36 22.45 4.81
C LEU A 125 -14.34 23.53 4.32
N SER A 126 -14.14 24.77 4.75
CA SER A 126 -15.02 25.89 4.46
C SER A 126 -14.28 27.15 4.05
N ASP A 127 -14.96 28.04 3.33
CA ASP A 127 -14.51 29.42 3.16
C ASP A 127 -14.71 30.23 4.46
N ALA A 128 -14.22 31.48 4.47
CA ALA A 128 -14.34 32.38 5.62
C ALA A 128 -15.78 32.72 6.03
N SER A 129 -16.78 32.45 5.17
CA SER A 129 -18.20 32.60 5.50
C SER A 129 -18.82 31.36 6.17
N GLY A 130 -18.04 30.27 6.27
CA GLY A 130 -18.48 28.98 6.80
C GLY A 130 -19.19 28.09 5.77
N LYS A 131 -19.18 28.45 4.48
CA LYS A 131 -19.76 27.63 3.41
C LYS A 131 -18.75 26.58 2.95
N LEU A 132 -19.25 25.39 2.56
CA LEU A 132 -18.42 24.33 1.97
C LEU A 132 -17.55 24.85 0.84
N PHE A 133 -16.24 24.65 0.98
CA PHE A 133 -15.27 25.07 -0.01
C PHE A 133 -15.37 24.25 -1.30
N TRP A 134 -15.21 24.89 -2.46
CA TRP A 134 -15.23 24.26 -3.79
C TRP A 134 -16.39 23.28 -4.03
N ASN A 135 -17.59 23.66 -3.61
CA ASN A 135 -18.78 22.83 -3.74
C ASN A 135 -19.75 23.25 -4.87
N ASN A 136 -19.30 24.04 -5.85
CA ASN A 136 -20.10 24.45 -7.01
C ASN A 136 -19.70 23.67 -8.28
N HIS A 137 -20.50 23.85 -9.33
CA HIS A 137 -20.24 23.26 -10.64
C HIS A 137 -18.98 23.88 -11.26
N LYS A 138 -18.09 23.05 -11.83
CA LYS A 138 -16.74 23.35 -12.35
C LYS A 138 -15.66 23.63 -11.31
N ASP A 139 -15.98 23.67 -10.01
CA ASP A 139 -14.93 23.73 -8.99
C ASP A 139 -14.02 22.49 -9.08
N PRO A 140 -12.73 22.61 -8.72
CA PRO A 140 -11.82 21.47 -8.65
C PRO A 140 -12.34 20.35 -7.74
N LEU A 141 -12.04 19.11 -8.11
CA LEU A 141 -12.37 17.94 -7.30
C LEU A 141 -11.40 17.85 -6.13
N LEU A 142 -11.95 17.90 -4.91
CA LEU A 142 -11.23 17.58 -3.69
C LEU A 142 -11.25 16.06 -3.47
N PHE A 143 -10.06 15.48 -3.35
CA PHE A 143 -9.80 14.04 -3.23
C PHE A 143 -8.45 13.79 -2.54
N ASP A 144 -8.30 12.67 -1.83
CA ASP A 144 -7.05 12.24 -1.19
C ASP A 144 -6.24 13.37 -0.51
N PRO A 145 -6.67 13.82 0.68
CA PRO A 145 -6.00 14.89 1.41
C PRO A 145 -4.61 14.47 1.90
N GLY A 146 -3.65 15.38 1.81
CA GLY A 146 -2.39 15.35 2.55
C GLY A 146 -2.21 16.68 3.27
N VAL A 147 -1.73 16.69 4.51
CA VAL A 147 -1.73 17.90 5.35
C VAL A 147 -0.37 18.12 6.00
N LEU A 148 0.07 19.37 6.03
CA LEU A 148 1.28 19.81 6.70
C LEU A 148 0.96 20.96 7.64
N VAL A 149 1.35 20.82 8.91
CA VAL A 149 1.56 21.97 9.80
C VAL A 149 3.06 22.25 9.76
N ASP A 150 3.43 23.40 9.21
CA ASP A 150 4.81 23.79 8.99
C ASP A 150 5.44 24.38 10.26
N ASP A 151 6.76 24.54 10.28
CA ASP A 151 7.52 25.01 11.45
C ASP A 151 7.14 26.43 11.88
N ASP A 152 6.58 27.24 10.97
CA ASP A 152 6.07 28.59 11.24
C ASP A 152 4.60 28.59 11.72
N GLY A 153 4.00 27.41 11.92
CA GLY A 153 2.63 27.21 12.35
C GLY A 153 1.58 27.36 11.25
N ARG A 154 1.97 27.59 9.99
CA ARG A 154 1.03 27.62 8.86
C ARG A 154 0.58 26.22 8.50
N VAL A 155 -0.65 26.14 8.02
CA VAL A 155 -1.32 24.88 7.72
C VAL A 155 -1.57 24.80 6.22
N TYR A 156 -1.12 23.71 5.60
CA TYR A 156 -1.28 23.46 4.18
C TYR A 156 -2.02 22.15 3.95
N LEU A 157 -3.15 22.23 3.26
CA LEU A 157 -3.90 21.09 2.77
C LEU A 157 -3.60 20.90 1.29
N TYR A 158 -3.17 19.69 0.94
CA TYR A 158 -2.95 19.24 -0.41
C TYR A 158 -4.06 18.29 -0.82
N SER A 159 -4.63 18.47 -2.01
CA SER A 159 -5.72 17.62 -2.49
C SER A 159 -5.89 17.74 -4.00
N GLY A 160 -6.35 16.67 -4.64
CA GLY A 160 -6.73 16.73 -6.04
C GLY A 160 -6.90 15.36 -6.67
N PHE A 161 -7.47 15.35 -7.86
CA PHE A 161 -7.60 14.18 -8.71
C PHE A 161 -7.43 14.58 -10.17
N ALA A 162 -6.61 13.87 -10.93
CA ALA A 162 -6.29 14.21 -12.31
C ALA A 162 -6.29 12.99 -13.26
N PRO A 163 -7.40 12.24 -13.35
CA PRO A 163 -7.56 11.17 -14.33
C PRO A 163 -7.52 11.71 -15.76
N LYS A 164 -7.09 10.87 -16.71
CA LYS A 164 -7.11 11.20 -18.14
C LYS A 164 -8.49 11.68 -18.61
N ASN A 165 -9.54 10.99 -18.20
CA ASN A 165 -10.93 11.32 -18.52
C ASN A 165 -11.63 11.94 -17.31
N ASP A 166 -12.52 12.90 -17.56
CA ASP A 166 -13.33 13.54 -16.51
C ASP A 166 -14.16 12.50 -15.71
N VAL A 167 -14.34 12.77 -14.42
CA VAL A 167 -15.23 11.96 -13.56
C VAL A 167 -16.69 12.22 -13.95
N PRO A 168 -17.52 11.17 -14.16
CA PRO A 168 -18.93 11.35 -14.45
C PRO A 168 -19.66 12.15 -13.37
N PHE A 169 -20.38 13.20 -13.78
CA PHE A 169 -21.00 14.17 -12.87
C PHE A 169 -21.99 13.56 -11.85
N PHE A 170 -22.63 12.44 -12.18
CA PHE A 170 -23.55 11.75 -11.26
C PHE A 170 -22.83 11.08 -10.08
N LEU A 171 -21.52 10.79 -10.19
CA LEU A 171 -20.71 10.32 -9.06
C LEU A 171 -20.32 11.47 -8.12
N THR A 172 -20.26 12.69 -8.63
CA THR A 172 -19.79 13.90 -7.92
C THR A 172 -20.94 14.79 -7.45
N GLY A 173 -22.03 14.17 -7.00
CA GLY A 173 -23.21 14.89 -6.49
C GLY A 173 -23.94 15.70 -7.56
N TRP A 174 -23.99 15.17 -8.79
CA TRP A 174 -24.61 15.80 -9.96
C TRP A 174 -23.95 17.11 -10.42
N LYS A 175 -22.68 17.34 -10.02
CA LYS A 175 -21.90 18.51 -10.39
C LYS A 175 -20.73 18.07 -11.26
N LYS A 176 -20.57 18.63 -12.46
CA LYS A 176 -19.32 18.44 -13.22
C LYS A 176 -18.18 19.11 -12.44
N ARG A 177 -17.12 18.36 -12.14
CA ARG A 177 -15.94 18.83 -11.41
C ARG A 177 -14.77 19.04 -12.35
N SER A 178 -13.86 19.94 -12.00
CA SER A 178 -12.58 20.08 -12.68
C SER A 178 -11.54 19.14 -12.09
N THR A 179 -10.76 18.45 -12.92
CA THR A 179 -9.74 17.49 -12.49
C THR A 179 -8.42 17.82 -13.16
N LYS A 180 -7.87 19.01 -12.89
CA LYS A 180 -6.70 19.57 -13.59
C LYS A 180 -5.34 19.22 -12.97
N GLY A 181 -5.32 18.73 -11.73
CA GLY A 181 -4.06 18.48 -11.04
C GLY A 181 -4.23 18.35 -9.53
N GLY A 182 -3.09 18.36 -8.84
CA GLY A 182 -3.00 18.48 -7.39
C GLY A 182 -2.93 19.95 -6.99
N TYR A 183 -3.65 20.30 -5.92
CA TYR A 183 -3.74 21.65 -5.39
C TYR A 183 -3.15 21.72 -3.99
N VAL A 184 -2.69 22.91 -3.62
CA VAL A 184 -2.36 23.30 -2.24
C VAL A 184 -3.28 24.45 -1.81
N ILE A 185 -3.75 24.36 -0.57
CA ILE A 185 -4.70 25.27 0.06
C ILE A 185 -4.11 25.64 1.42
N GLU A 186 -3.82 26.92 1.66
CA GLU A 186 -3.46 27.37 3.01
C GLU A 186 -4.72 27.49 3.87
N LEU A 187 -4.67 26.96 5.08
CA LEU A 187 -5.75 27.03 6.05
C LEU A 187 -5.41 28.00 7.19
N GLU A 188 -6.46 28.49 7.84
CA GLU A 188 -6.34 29.15 9.13
C GLU A 188 -5.92 28.14 10.22
N SER A 189 -5.45 28.67 11.35
CA SER A 189 -5.07 27.86 12.53
C SER A 189 -6.22 27.05 13.15
N ASP A 190 -7.47 27.29 12.72
CA ASP A 190 -8.62 26.47 13.07
C ASP A 190 -8.69 25.14 12.30
N MET A 191 -7.72 24.87 11.43
CA MET A 191 -7.55 23.63 10.67
C MET A 191 -8.65 23.37 9.62
N LYS A 192 -9.62 24.27 9.39
CA LYS A 192 -10.73 24.01 8.45
C LYS A 192 -11.15 25.18 7.58
N THR A 193 -10.73 26.39 7.92
CA THR A 193 -11.10 27.59 7.16
C THR A 193 -10.02 27.89 6.13
N VAL A 194 -10.40 28.01 4.87
CA VAL A 194 -9.48 28.39 3.80
C VAL A 194 -9.03 29.84 3.96
N LYS A 195 -7.72 30.04 3.94
CA LYS A 195 -7.08 31.35 4.16
C LYS A 195 -6.68 32.05 2.87
N THR A 196 -6.17 31.30 1.89
CA THR A 196 -5.72 31.86 0.61
C THR A 196 -6.35 31.16 -0.57
N GLU A 197 -6.29 31.81 -1.73
CA GLU A 197 -6.67 31.16 -2.99
C GLU A 197 -5.78 29.93 -3.24
N PRO A 198 -6.37 28.78 -3.60
CA PRO A 198 -5.59 27.58 -3.88
C PRO A 198 -4.70 27.69 -5.11
N VAL A 199 -3.58 26.97 -5.07
CA VAL A 199 -2.61 26.92 -6.18
C VAL A 199 -2.59 25.51 -6.76
N CYS A 200 -2.72 25.38 -8.08
CA CYS A 200 -2.48 24.11 -8.77
C CYS A 200 -0.97 23.91 -8.88
N ILE A 201 -0.44 22.84 -8.28
CA ILE A 201 1.01 22.62 -8.15
C ILE A 201 1.53 21.46 -9.00
N PHE A 202 0.65 20.60 -9.52
CA PHE A 202 1.03 19.49 -10.38
C PHE A 202 0.23 19.44 -11.69
N PRO A 203 0.88 19.13 -12.82
CA PRO A 203 0.20 19.00 -14.09
C PRO A 203 -0.58 17.68 -14.18
N LYS A 204 -1.69 17.71 -14.91
CA LYS A 204 -2.41 16.52 -15.40
C LYS A 204 -1.69 15.92 -16.61
N VAL A 205 -1.93 14.63 -16.86
CA VAL A 205 -1.58 13.98 -18.14
C VAL A 205 -2.03 14.81 -19.36
N GLY A 206 -1.08 15.07 -20.27
CA GLY A 206 -1.27 15.92 -21.45
C GLY A 206 -0.97 17.41 -21.23
N GLU A 207 -0.67 17.83 -20.00
CA GLU A 207 -0.26 19.21 -19.66
C GLU A 207 1.18 19.26 -19.09
N ALA A 208 1.91 18.13 -19.10
CA ALA A 208 3.23 18.00 -18.48
C ALA A 208 4.43 18.24 -19.41
N GLU A 209 4.22 18.60 -20.68
CA GLU A 209 5.31 18.83 -21.63
C GLU A 209 6.27 19.94 -21.14
N GLY A 210 7.55 19.62 -21.03
CA GLY A 210 8.62 20.49 -20.54
C GLY A 210 8.69 20.62 -19.02
N THR A 211 7.89 19.87 -18.25
CA THR A 211 7.80 20.00 -16.78
C THR A 211 8.67 19.00 -16.01
N GLY A 212 9.11 17.91 -16.67
CA GLY A 212 9.81 16.79 -16.04
C GLY A 212 8.88 15.72 -15.46
N PHE A 213 7.56 15.94 -15.46
CA PHE A 213 6.55 15.00 -14.98
C PHE A 213 6.02 14.07 -16.08
N GLU A 214 6.54 14.13 -17.30
CA GLU A 214 6.02 13.37 -18.44
C GLU A 214 6.02 11.86 -18.19
N GLY A 215 4.85 11.23 -18.35
CA GLY A 215 4.65 9.80 -18.06
C GLY A 215 4.51 9.47 -16.58
N HIS A 216 4.70 10.44 -15.69
CA HIS A 216 4.54 10.34 -14.24
C HIS A 216 3.69 11.51 -13.69
N GLU A 217 2.75 12.00 -14.50
CA GLU A 217 1.88 13.13 -14.13
C GLU A 217 1.02 12.78 -12.92
N PHE A 218 0.61 13.81 -12.16
CA PHE A 218 -0.21 13.62 -10.97
C PHE A 218 -1.53 12.93 -11.31
N PHE A 219 -1.94 11.99 -10.46
CA PHE A 219 -3.24 11.32 -10.54
C PHE A 219 -4.02 11.47 -9.24
N GLU A 220 -3.46 11.03 -8.11
CA GLU A 220 -4.09 11.04 -6.78
C GLU A 220 -3.04 10.91 -5.65
N ALA A 221 -3.48 10.60 -4.42
CA ALA A 221 -2.64 10.27 -3.27
C ALA A 221 -1.71 11.39 -2.80
N SER A 222 -2.25 12.60 -2.58
CA SER A 222 -1.43 13.72 -2.09
C SER A 222 -0.85 13.42 -0.71
N SER A 223 0.47 13.41 -0.57
CA SER A 223 1.13 13.29 0.71
C SER A 223 2.37 14.18 0.76
N ILE A 224 2.61 14.82 1.89
CA ILE A 224 3.66 15.84 2.02
C ILE A 224 4.50 15.57 3.28
N ARG A 225 5.81 15.71 3.15
CA ARG A 225 6.77 15.68 4.26
C ARG A 225 7.70 16.86 4.14
N LYS A 226 8.06 17.46 5.27
CA LYS A 226 9.17 18.40 5.35
C LYS A 226 10.38 17.69 5.96
N ILE A 227 11.51 17.75 5.28
CA ILE A 227 12.76 17.13 5.70
C ILE A 227 13.83 18.20 5.64
N ALA A 228 14.26 18.68 6.81
CA ALA A 228 15.01 19.94 6.94
C ALA A 228 14.26 21.07 6.19
N ASP A 229 14.91 21.76 5.26
CA ASP A 229 14.33 22.90 4.54
C ASP A 229 13.64 22.53 3.22
N THR A 230 13.48 21.23 2.93
CA THR A 230 12.91 20.74 1.67
C THR A 230 11.58 20.04 1.88
N TYR A 231 10.61 20.38 1.04
CA TYR A 231 9.30 19.73 0.98
C TYR A 231 9.36 18.58 -0.03
N TYR A 232 9.00 17.39 0.42
CA TYR A 232 8.89 16.16 -0.36
C TYR A 232 7.41 15.86 -0.53
N PHE A 233 6.91 16.02 -1.75
CA PHE A 233 5.54 15.67 -2.10
C PHE A 233 5.52 14.29 -2.73
N ILE A 234 4.90 13.33 -2.06
CA ILE A 234 4.71 11.95 -2.51
C ILE A 234 3.31 11.84 -3.13
N TYR A 235 3.20 11.14 -4.25
CA TYR A 235 1.93 10.98 -4.96
C TYR A 235 1.87 9.73 -5.83
N SER A 236 0.67 9.31 -6.20
CA SER A 236 0.49 8.31 -7.24
C SER A 236 0.37 8.98 -8.61
N SER A 237 1.18 8.51 -9.55
CA SER A 237 1.14 9.02 -10.92
C SER A 237 -0.04 8.45 -11.72
N ILE A 238 -0.21 8.93 -12.95
CA ILE A 238 -1.17 8.41 -13.93
C ILE A 238 -0.98 6.90 -14.24
N ASN A 239 0.20 6.34 -13.97
CA ASN A 239 0.43 4.90 -14.07
C ASN A 239 -0.35 4.12 -12.99
N GLY A 240 -0.69 4.77 -11.89
CA GLY A 240 -1.51 4.28 -10.78
C GLY A 240 -0.82 3.27 -9.87
N HIS A 241 0.21 2.57 -10.34
CA HIS A 241 0.83 1.47 -9.59
C HIS A 241 2.07 1.88 -8.80
N GLU A 242 2.41 3.15 -8.76
CA GLU A 242 3.66 3.65 -8.22
C GLU A 242 3.46 4.85 -7.30
N LEU A 243 4.38 5.01 -6.35
CA LEU A 243 4.55 6.25 -5.61
C LEU A 243 5.76 6.99 -6.20
N CYS A 244 5.49 8.18 -6.71
CA CYS A 244 6.44 9.15 -7.19
C CYS A 244 6.69 10.21 -6.13
N TYR A 245 7.74 11.01 -6.31
CA TYR A 245 7.95 12.20 -5.48
C TYR A 245 8.50 13.38 -6.26
N ALA A 246 8.20 14.55 -5.75
CA ALA A 246 8.74 15.83 -6.21
C ALA A 246 9.21 16.65 -5.00
N THR A 247 10.24 17.47 -5.21
CA THR A 247 10.82 18.30 -4.14
C THR A 247 10.68 19.79 -4.44
N SER A 248 10.46 20.60 -3.40
CA SER A 248 10.47 22.07 -3.48
C SER A 248 11.11 22.68 -2.24
N GLN A 249 11.57 23.93 -2.36
CA GLN A 249 11.96 24.77 -1.22
C GLN A 249 10.79 25.61 -0.68
N ARG A 250 9.59 25.48 -1.26
CA ARG A 250 8.36 26.15 -0.82
C ARG A 250 7.20 25.15 -0.79
N PRO A 251 6.31 25.23 0.20
CA PRO A 251 5.17 24.32 0.30
C PRO A 251 4.15 24.54 -0.82
N THR A 252 4.14 25.73 -1.44
CA THR A 252 3.07 26.17 -2.35
C THR A 252 3.40 26.10 -3.84
N GLY A 253 4.56 25.55 -4.23
CA GLY A 253 4.91 25.39 -5.64
C GLY A 253 6.41 25.39 -5.91
N GLY A 254 6.79 25.24 -7.18
CA GLY A 254 8.19 25.04 -7.59
C GLY A 254 8.67 23.59 -7.41
N PHE A 255 7.73 22.64 -7.35
CA PHE A 255 8.03 21.22 -7.26
C PHE A 255 8.73 20.73 -8.53
N THR A 256 9.84 20.04 -8.34
CA THR A 256 10.58 19.34 -9.40
C THR A 256 10.43 17.85 -9.20
N TYR A 257 10.00 17.11 -10.23
CA TYR A 257 9.93 15.65 -10.19
C TYR A 257 11.31 15.04 -9.89
N ARG A 258 11.35 14.04 -9.01
CA ARG A 258 12.60 13.40 -8.57
C ARG A 258 12.64 11.88 -8.76
N GLY A 259 11.57 11.28 -9.27
CA GLY A 259 11.52 9.86 -9.63
C GLY A 259 10.42 9.06 -8.94
N THR A 260 10.43 7.76 -9.21
CA THR A 260 9.60 6.74 -8.56
C THR A 260 10.31 6.21 -7.31
N ILE A 261 9.64 6.21 -6.15
CA ILE A 261 10.15 5.59 -4.92
C ILE A 261 9.88 4.08 -4.95
N ILE A 262 8.65 3.68 -5.30
CA ILE A 262 8.26 2.26 -5.33
C ILE A 262 7.10 2.00 -6.29
N SER A 263 7.09 0.81 -6.90
CA SER A 263 6.00 0.30 -7.72
C SER A 263 5.46 -1.00 -7.11
N ASN A 264 4.14 -1.14 -6.96
CA ASN A 264 3.51 -2.35 -6.43
C ASN A 264 3.55 -3.56 -7.40
N GLY A 265 4.30 -3.43 -8.50
CA GLY A 265 4.67 -4.49 -9.43
C GLY A 265 6.16 -4.50 -9.83
N ASP A 266 7.04 -3.78 -9.12
CA ASP A 266 8.47 -3.66 -9.45
C ASP A 266 8.73 -3.20 -10.90
N LEU A 267 7.86 -2.34 -11.43
CA LEU A 267 8.09 -1.65 -12.70
C LEU A 267 9.08 -0.48 -12.51
N PHE A 268 9.77 -0.10 -13.58
CA PHE A 268 10.81 0.92 -13.73
C PHE A 268 12.18 0.58 -13.13
N ILE A 269 12.24 -0.12 -12.00
CA ILE A 269 13.52 -0.42 -11.30
C ILE A 269 14.48 -1.33 -12.08
N ASN A 270 13.96 -2.13 -13.03
CA ASN A 270 14.73 -3.04 -13.88
C ASN A 270 14.53 -2.77 -15.38
N GLY A 271 14.19 -1.54 -15.75
CA GLY A 271 13.88 -1.15 -17.14
C GLY A 271 12.56 -1.73 -17.69
N CYS A 272 11.80 -2.47 -16.89
CA CYS A 272 10.47 -2.98 -17.24
C CYS A 272 9.41 -1.90 -17.01
N SER A 273 8.68 -1.48 -18.05
CA SER A 273 7.68 -0.39 -17.94
C SER A 273 6.26 -0.80 -18.34
N LYS A 274 6.06 -2.01 -18.85
CA LYS A 274 4.73 -2.47 -19.31
C LYS A 274 4.07 -3.31 -18.23
N ASP A 275 2.77 -3.10 -18.00
CA ASP A 275 1.95 -3.86 -17.04
C ASP A 275 2.18 -5.39 -17.07
N ARG A 276 2.33 -5.98 -18.27
CA ARG A 276 2.55 -7.43 -18.45
C ARG A 276 3.91 -7.94 -17.96
N GLN A 277 4.86 -7.03 -17.74
CA GLN A 277 6.19 -7.31 -17.22
C GLN A 277 6.26 -7.15 -15.70
N ALA A 278 5.15 -6.76 -15.05
CA ALA A 278 5.10 -6.62 -13.62
C ALA A 278 5.38 -7.95 -12.92
N TYR A 279 6.13 -7.88 -11.83
CA TYR A 279 6.45 -9.04 -10.99
C TYR A 279 5.35 -9.34 -9.96
N ASN A 280 4.29 -8.52 -9.93
CA ASN A 280 3.11 -8.71 -9.10
C ASN A 280 1.88 -8.11 -9.81
N TYR A 281 0.67 -8.47 -9.35
CA TYR A 281 -0.55 -7.84 -9.89
C TYR A 281 -0.68 -6.42 -9.38
N ILE A 282 -0.77 -5.49 -10.34
CA ILE A 282 -0.77 -4.06 -10.08
C ILE A 282 -2.18 -3.49 -10.03
N GLY A 283 -2.32 -2.35 -9.37
CA GLY A 283 -3.54 -1.57 -9.24
C GLY A 283 -3.21 -0.15 -8.82
N ASN A 284 -4.13 0.55 -8.17
CA ASN A 284 -3.81 1.83 -7.54
C ASN A 284 -2.72 1.65 -6.46
N ASN A 285 -2.08 2.75 -6.08
CA ASN A 285 -1.05 2.81 -5.04
C ASN A 285 -1.20 4.12 -4.28
N HIS A 286 -0.87 4.12 -3.00
CA HIS A 286 -1.05 5.26 -2.10
C HIS A 286 -0.25 5.00 -0.83
N GLY A 287 0.43 6.02 -0.32
CA GLY A 287 1.07 6.05 0.98
C GLY A 287 2.12 7.15 1.03
N SER A 288 3.00 7.10 2.01
CA SER A 288 4.00 8.15 2.25
C SER A 288 5.29 7.61 2.84
N ILE A 289 6.16 8.50 3.30
CA ILE A 289 7.45 8.17 3.92
C ILE A 289 7.53 8.64 5.37
N VAL A 290 8.29 7.93 6.19
CA VAL A 290 8.58 8.31 7.59
C VAL A 290 9.97 7.85 7.99
N CYS A 291 10.60 8.60 8.90
CA CYS A 291 11.83 8.18 9.56
C CYS A 291 11.50 7.52 10.91
N VAL A 292 12.00 6.30 11.12
CA VAL A 292 11.93 5.60 12.41
C VAL A 292 13.35 5.28 12.85
N LYS A 293 13.78 5.83 14.00
CA LYS A 293 15.13 5.61 14.55
C LYS A 293 16.26 5.74 13.53
N ASN A 294 16.23 6.82 12.74
CA ASN A 294 17.21 7.15 11.69
C ASN A 294 17.12 6.31 10.41
N GLN A 295 16.18 5.36 10.29
CA GLN A 295 15.90 4.66 9.05
C GLN A 295 14.64 5.22 8.41
N TRP A 296 14.74 5.64 7.15
CA TRP A 296 13.56 6.03 6.37
C TRP A 296 12.88 4.80 5.79
N TYR A 297 11.55 4.87 5.70
CA TYR A 297 10.71 3.85 5.09
C TYR A 297 9.68 4.50 4.18
N VAL A 298 9.35 3.83 3.07
CA VAL A 298 8.16 4.11 2.26
C VAL A 298 7.05 3.14 2.65
N PHE A 299 5.84 3.66 2.87
CA PHE A 299 4.61 2.92 3.09
C PHE A 299 3.76 2.98 1.83
N TYR A 300 3.19 1.86 1.44
CA TYR A 300 2.43 1.70 0.20
C TYR A 300 1.48 0.50 0.33
N HIS A 301 0.85 0.05 -0.76
CA HIS A 301 0.00 -1.14 -0.69
C HIS A 301 0.07 -2.05 -1.92
N ARG A 302 -0.36 -3.30 -1.74
CA ARG A 302 -0.57 -4.27 -2.83
C ARG A 302 -2.03 -4.68 -2.98
N GLN A 303 -2.33 -5.24 -4.15
CA GLN A 303 -3.65 -5.75 -4.49
C GLN A 303 -3.81 -7.22 -4.08
N THR A 304 -4.98 -7.60 -3.56
CA THR A 304 -5.32 -9.00 -3.26
C THR A 304 -6.67 -9.38 -3.83
N ASN A 305 -7.00 -10.67 -3.78
CA ASN A 305 -8.29 -11.21 -4.14
C ASN A 305 -8.78 -10.92 -5.57
N ARG A 306 -7.86 -10.58 -6.50
CA ARG A 306 -8.11 -10.28 -7.92
C ARG A 306 -8.95 -9.03 -8.19
N HIS A 307 -8.91 -8.04 -7.30
CA HIS A 307 -9.54 -6.74 -7.49
C HIS A 307 -8.80 -5.66 -6.71
N HIS A 308 -9.30 -4.42 -6.74
CA HIS A 308 -8.66 -3.26 -6.11
C HIS A 308 -9.18 -2.94 -4.70
N TYR A 309 -10.03 -3.78 -4.13
CA TYR A 309 -10.86 -3.43 -2.96
C TYR A 309 -10.53 -4.26 -1.72
N SER A 310 -9.38 -4.93 -1.74
CA SER A 310 -8.85 -5.69 -0.62
C SER A 310 -7.34 -5.52 -0.64
N ARG A 311 -6.91 -4.33 -0.28
CA ARG A 311 -5.53 -3.90 -0.37
C ARG A 311 -4.85 -4.05 0.99
N GLN A 312 -3.57 -4.45 0.97
CA GLN A 312 -2.78 -4.65 2.19
C GLN A 312 -1.61 -3.69 2.22
N GLY A 313 -1.42 -3.02 3.36
CA GLY A 313 -0.29 -2.15 3.63
C GLY A 313 1.03 -2.92 3.60
N LEU A 314 1.98 -2.36 2.87
CA LEU A 314 3.37 -2.81 2.75
C LEU A 314 4.31 -1.64 3.08
N ALA A 315 5.55 -1.94 3.42
CA ALA A 315 6.58 -0.92 3.59
C ALA A 315 7.96 -1.42 3.21
N GLU A 316 8.84 -0.54 2.74
CA GLU A 316 10.23 -0.86 2.40
C GLU A 316 11.19 0.19 2.99
N PRO A 317 12.41 -0.18 3.42
CA PRO A 317 13.43 0.79 3.77
C PRO A 317 13.83 1.59 2.52
N ILE A 318 14.08 2.88 2.71
CA ILE A 318 14.59 3.78 1.67
C ILE A 318 15.73 4.61 2.26
N ASP A 319 16.60 5.10 1.38
CA ASP A 319 17.66 6.03 1.74
C ASP A 319 17.44 7.36 1.04
N ILE A 320 17.43 8.45 1.81
CA ILE A 320 17.47 9.80 1.28
C ILE A 320 18.95 10.17 1.12
N GLN A 321 19.38 10.29 -0.13
CA GLN A 321 20.75 10.64 -0.50
C GLN A 321 21.07 12.07 -0.10
N ALA A 322 22.36 12.41 -0.07
CA ALA A 322 22.83 13.74 0.31
C ALA A 322 22.29 14.87 -0.59
N ASP A 323 21.94 14.57 -1.85
CA ASP A 323 21.31 15.51 -2.79
C ASP A 323 19.77 15.55 -2.66
N GLY A 324 19.21 14.82 -1.69
CA GLY A 324 17.77 14.68 -1.46
C GLY A 324 17.06 13.72 -2.41
N THR A 325 17.79 12.96 -3.25
CA THR A 325 17.16 11.90 -4.04
C THR A 325 16.86 10.66 -3.21
N ILE A 326 15.81 9.94 -3.60
CA ILE A 326 15.41 8.64 -3.08
C ILE A 326 15.50 7.67 -4.25
N PRO A 327 16.46 6.72 -4.25
CA PRO A 327 16.51 5.67 -5.25
C PRO A 327 15.25 4.82 -5.20
N GLN A 328 14.77 4.36 -6.35
CA GLN A 328 13.65 3.44 -6.39
C GLN A 328 14.03 2.14 -5.66
N VAL A 329 13.15 1.65 -4.80
CA VAL A 329 13.28 0.36 -4.12
C VAL A 329 12.27 -0.64 -4.64
N GLY A 330 12.62 -1.92 -4.57
CA GLY A 330 11.75 -3.02 -4.98
C GLY A 330 10.99 -3.62 -3.80
N MET A 331 9.84 -4.24 -4.08
CA MET A 331 9.07 -4.97 -3.08
C MET A 331 9.90 -6.11 -2.48
N SER A 332 9.82 -6.28 -1.17
CA SER A 332 10.50 -7.31 -0.39
C SER A 332 9.53 -8.09 0.50
N SER A 333 9.98 -9.25 0.99
CA SER A 333 9.25 -10.03 2.00
C SER A 333 9.57 -9.56 3.42
N SER A 334 10.70 -8.89 3.62
CA SER A 334 11.22 -8.48 4.94
C SER A 334 10.63 -7.15 5.42
N GLY A 335 10.22 -6.28 4.50
CA GLY A 335 9.61 -4.98 4.78
C GLY A 335 10.38 -4.19 5.85
N LEU A 336 9.73 -3.92 6.98
CA LEU A 336 10.28 -3.08 8.06
C LEU A 336 11.49 -3.67 8.80
N THR A 337 11.91 -4.91 8.52
CA THR A 337 13.07 -5.56 9.20
C THR A 337 14.42 -4.88 8.88
N ASN A 338 14.50 -4.04 7.83
CA ASN A 338 15.74 -3.38 7.37
C ASN A 338 16.92 -4.36 7.22
N GLY A 339 16.68 -5.42 6.44
CA GLY A 339 17.63 -6.52 6.24
C GLY A 339 16.92 -7.82 5.88
N PRO A 340 17.66 -8.93 5.75
CA PRO A 340 17.09 -10.22 5.39
C PRO A 340 16.29 -10.87 6.53
N LEU A 341 15.25 -11.62 6.15
CA LEU A 341 14.59 -12.58 7.03
C LEU A 341 15.54 -13.70 7.40
N VAL A 342 15.36 -14.30 8.57
CA VAL A 342 16.17 -15.48 8.92
C VAL A 342 15.79 -16.65 8.00
N GLY A 343 16.78 -17.39 7.51
CA GLY A 343 16.59 -18.53 6.63
C GLY A 343 16.15 -19.82 7.34
N LYS A 344 15.28 -19.74 8.34
CA LYS A 344 14.88 -20.89 9.19
C LYS A 344 13.44 -20.75 9.71
N GLY A 345 12.73 -21.86 9.81
CA GLY A 345 11.36 -21.97 10.32
C GLY A 345 10.30 -21.91 9.21
N GLU A 346 9.04 -21.81 9.62
CA GLU A 346 7.90 -21.74 8.70
C GLU A 346 7.47 -20.30 8.37
N TYR A 347 7.30 -20.02 7.08
CA TYR A 347 6.88 -18.73 6.54
C TYR A 347 5.58 -18.87 5.76
N GLN A 348 4.63 -17.97 6.02
CA GLN A 348 3.37 -17.92 5.28
C GLN A 348 3.63 -17.48 3.84
N ALA A 349 2.99 -18.13 2.87
CA ALA A 349 3.04 -17.76 1.46
C ALA A 349 2.49 -16.33 1.21
N ALA A 350 1.67 -15.83 2.14
CA ALA A 350 1.18 -14.46 2.16
C ALA A 350 2.28 -13.39 2.07
N ILE A 351 3.52 -13.69 2.50
CA ILE A 351 4.62 -12.71 2.46
C ILE A 351 5.32 -12.61 1.10
N ALA A 352 4.84 -13.32 0.08
CA ALA A 352 5.42 -13.23 -1.26
C ALA A 352 5.37 -11.78 -1.74
N CYS A 353 6.53 -11.27 -2.16
CA CYS A 353 6.65 -9.94 -2.76
C CYS A 353 6.49 -9.99 -4.28
N HIS A 354 6.70 -11.15 -4.89
CA HIS A 354 6.45 -11.41 -6.31
C HIS A 354 5.39 -12.50 -6.50
N LEU A 355 4.47 -12.29 -7.43
CA LEU A 355 3.44 -13.26 -7.79
C LEU A 355 3.03 -13.13 -9.26
N MET A 356 3.25 -14.19 -10.04
CA MET A 356 3.00 -14.17 -11.49
C MET A 356 2.42 -15.48 -11.98
N ALA A 357 1.62 -15.43 -13.06
CA ALA A 357 1.34 -16.61 -13.87
C ALA A 357 2.53 -16.89 -14.83
N LYS A 358 2.45 -17.98 -15.59
CA LYS A 358 3.47 -18.39 -16.58
C LYS A 358 3.88 -17.29 -17.55
N HIS A 359 2.95 -16.40 -17.88
CA HIS A 359 3.15 -15.31 -18.84
C HIS A 359 3.19 -13.93 -18.17
N GLY A 360 3.50 -13.88 -16.87
CA GLY A 360 3.59 -12.66 -16.08
C GLY A 360 2.33 -12.35 -15.25
N ALA A 361 2.33 -11.18 -14.65
CA ALA A 361 1.18 -10.58 -13.97
C ALA A 361 0.52 -9.52 -14.86
N GLY A 362 -0.37 -8.71 -14.28
CA GLY A 362 -1.02 -7.62 -14.99
C GLY A 362 -1.86 -6.74 -14.07
N ARG A 363 -2.60 -5.82 -14.68
CA ARG A 363 -3.41 -4.82 -13.99
C ARG A 363 -4.82 -5.32 -13.68
N TYR A 364 -5.18 -5.31 -12.40
CA TYR A 364 -6.55 -5.54 -11.97
C TYR A 364 -7.48 -4.36 -12.33
N GLY A 365 -8.80 -4.52 -12.17
CA GLY A 365 -9.76 -3.45 -12.47
C GLY A 365 -9.95 -3.13 -13.96
N THR A 366 -9.34 -3.89 -14.87
CA THR A 366 -9.59 -3.78 -16.31
C THR A 366 -10.94 -4.40 -16.70
N TYR A 367 -11.57 -3.92 -17.78
CA TYR A 367 -12.93 -4.31 -18.19
C TYR A 367 -13.12 -5.83 -18.31
N PHE A 368 -12.14 -6.55 -18.86
CA PHE A 368 -12.16 -8.02 -18.98
C PHE A 368 -11.32 -8.72 -17.91
N GLY A 369 -10.84 -8.01 -16.88
CA GLY A 369 -9.86 -8.51 -15.90
C GLY A 369 -10.33 -9.78 -15.17
N ALA A 370 -11.61 -9.89 -14.81
CA ALA A 370 -12.15 -11.08 -14.16
C ALA A 370 -12.02 -12.35 -15.02
N LEU A 371 -12.14 -12.22 -16.34
CA LEU A 371 -11.94 -13.31 -17.29
C LEU A 371 -10.45 -13.58 -17.50
N THR A 372 -9.67 -12.52 -17.77
CA THR A 372 -8.23 -12.59 -18.02
C THR A 372 -7.48 -13.27 -16.87
N PHE A 373 -7.76 -12.87 -15.62
CA PHE A 373 -7.04 -13.36 -14.45
C PHE A 373 -7.73 -14.56 -13.79
N ARG A 374 -8.76 -15.16 -14.40
CA ARG A 374 -9.51 -16.29 -13.82
C ARG A 374 -8.61 -17.47 -13.46
N THR A 375 -7.57 -17.71 -14.24
CA THR A 375 -6.64 -18.83 -14.11
C THR A 375 -5.32 -18.47 -13.45
N HIS A 376 -5.13 -17.21 -13.08
CA HIS A 376 -3.89 -16.67 -12.50
C HIS A 376 -3.78 -16.95 -10.99
N PRO A 377 -2.58 -16.99 -10.39
CA PRO A 377 -2.46 -17.03 -8.93
C PRO A 377 -2.87 -15.71 -8.29
N TYR A 378 -3.27 -15.73 -7.02
CA TYR A 378 -3.66 -14.53 -6.28
C TYR A 378 -3.63 -14.74 -4.77
N PHE A 379 -3.34 -13.69 -4.01
CA PHE A 379 -3.49 -13.68 -2.56
C PHE A 379 -4.98 -13.68 -2.18
N THR A 380 -5.38 -14.53 -1.23
CA THR A 380 -6.76 -14.56 -0.72
C THR A 380 -6.79 -15.18 0.67
N GLN A 381 -7.94 -15.18 1.32
CA GLN A 381 -8.15 -15.86 2.60
C GLN A 381 -9.43 -16.69 2.56
N THR A 382 -9.53 -17.64 3.49
CA THR A 382 -10.81 -18.32 3.71
C THR A 382 -11.80 -17.37 4.39
N GLY A 383 -13.12 -17.59 4.25
CA GLY A 383 -14.15 -16.85 5.00
C GLY A 383 -14.26 -15.35 4.68
N LYS A 384 -14.66 -14.56 5.68
CA LYS A 384 -14.89 -13.09 5.60
C LYS A 384 -13.88 -12.31 6.45
N ASP A 385 -14.01 -10.98 6.53
CA ASP A 385 -13.34 -10.10 7.50
C ASP A 385 -13.36 -10.72 8.91
N ARG A 386 -12.27 -10.50 9.64
CA ARG A 386 -12.04 -10.99 11.00
C ARG A 386 -10.91 -10.21 11.65
N GLU A 387 -10.77 -10.39 12.96
CA GLU A 387 -9.73 -9.74 13.78
C GLU A 387 -8.71 -10.74 14.35
N ASN A 388 -8.81 -12.02 14.01
CA ASN A 388 -7.94 -13.09 14.52
C ASN A 388 -7.89 -14.28 13.55
N HIS A 389 -7.05 -15.28 13.89
CA HIS A 389 -6.90 -16.52 13.13
C HIS A 389 -6.64 -16.29 11.62
N PRO A 390 -5.44 -15.79 11.27
CA PRO A 390 -5.07 -15.55 9.89
C PRO A 390 -5.17 -16.83 9.06
N THR A 391 -5.80 -16.72 7.89
CA THR A 391 -5.97 -17.85 6.96
C THR A 391 -5.63 -17.44 5.52
N GLN A 392 -4.71 -16.49 5.36
CA GLN A 392 -4.30 -16.02 4.04
C GLN A 392 -3.37 -17.04 3.36
N TYR A 393 -3.50 -17.21 2.05
CA TYR A 393 -2.70 -18.10 1.23
C TYR A 393 -2.66 -17.59 -0.22
N ILE A 394 -1.78 -18.17 -1.04
CA ILE A 394 -1.79 -17.95 -2.49
C ILE A 394 -2.67 -19.02 -3.12
N ALA A 395 -3.78 -18.61 -3.74
CA ALA A 395 -4.69 -19.51 -4.42
C ALA A 395 -4.32 -19.68 -5.89
N ASN A 396 -4.67 -20.84 -6.45
CA ASN A 396 -4.69 -21.09 -7.89
C ASN A 396 -3.34 -20.88 -8.61
N MET A 397 -2.24 -21.31 -8.00
CA MET A 397 -0.98 -21.53 -8.73
C MET A 397 -1.19 -22.67 -9.74
N ARG A 398 -0.88 -22.44 -11.01
CA ARG A 398 -1.00 -23.42 -12.12
C ARG A 398 0.34 -23.57 -12.82
N ASP A 399 0.44 -24.41 -13.83
CA ASP A 399 1.69 -24.62 -14.59
C ASP A 399 2.38 -23.29 -14.93
N GLY A 400 3.62 -23.14 -14.47
CA GLY A 400 4.47 -21.96 -14.64
C GLY A 400 4.16 -20.79 -13.71
N ALA A 401 3.22 -20.89 -12.78
CA ALA A 401 2.99 -19.84 -11.78
C ALA A 401 4.14 -19.78 -10.77
N VAL A 402 4.54 -18.56 -10.40
CA VAL A 402 5.68 -18.30 -9.52
C VAL A 402 5.25 -17.44 -8.34
N ALA A 403 5.69 -17.81 -7.14
CA ALA A 403 5.68 -16.97 -5.94
C ALA A 403 7.12 -16.72 -5.49
N GLY A 404 7.52 -15.46 -5.37
CA GLY A 404 8.87 -15.05 -4.99
C GLY A 404 8.92 -14.39 -3.62
N PHE A 405 9.94 -14.74 -2.86
CA PHE A 405 10.18 -14.27 -1.50
C PHE A 405 11.62 -13.77 -1.43
N LYS A 406 11.84 -12.48 -1.17
CA LYS A 406 13.17 -11.87 -1.25
C LYS A 406 13.82 -11.72 0.12
N SER A 407 15.15 -11.83 0.11
CA SER A 407 16.08 -11.58 1.21
C SER A 407 15.88 -12.50 2.42
N PHE A 408 16.47 -13.70 2.34
CA PHE A 408 16.64 -14.64 3.44
C PHE A 408 18.13 -14.87 3.69
N LEU A 409 18.56 -14.73 4.94
CA LEU A 409 19.91 -15.07 5.38
C LEU A 409 19.96 -16.55 5.74
N ILE A 410 20.53 -17.37 4.85
CA ILE A 410 20.66 -18.82 5.01
C ILE A 410 22.06 -19.14 5.57
N GLU A 411 22.12 -19.75 6.74
CA GLU A 411 23.36 -20.28 7.32
C GLU A 411 23.67 -21.67 6.74
N ASP A 412 22.75 -22.62 6.92
CA ASP A 412 22.83 -23.98 6.39
C ASP A 412 21.42 -24.54 6.17
N LEU A 413 20.95 -24.63 4.92
CA LEU A 413 19.65 -25.16 4.52
C LEU A 413 19.81 -26.55 3.92
N GLN A 414 19.24 -27.55 4.60
CA GLN A 414 19.33 -28.97 4.27
C GLN A 414 18.01 -29.57 3.78
N GLU A 415 16.88 -29.00 4.24
CA GLU A 415 15.55 -29.43 3.83
C GLU A 415 14.67 -28.20 3.60
N ILE A 416 13.87 -28.28 2.53
CA ILE A 416 12.82 -27.33 2.22
C ILE A 416 11.49 -28.07 2.05
N ALA A 417 10.43 -27.51 2.62
CA ALA A 417 9.08 -28.05 2.47
C ALA A 417 8.06 -26.98 2.09
N VAL A 418 6.97 -27.41 1.47
CA VAL A 418 5.79 -26.58 1.17
C VAL A 418 4.54 -27.21 1.77
N GLN A 419 3.70 -26.39 2.40
CA GLN A 419 2.35 -26.76 2.81
C GLN A 419 1.36 -26.31 1.74
N VAL A 420 0.78 -27.28 1.04
CA VAL A 420 -0.11 -27.03 -0.11
C VAL A 420 -1.36 -27.89 -0.09
N GLN A 421 -2.41 -27.40 -0.70
CA GLN A 421 -3.57 -28.17 -1.14
C GLN A 421 -3.56 -28.20 -2.67
N SER A 422 -3.61 -29.38 -3.29
CA SER A 422 -3.47 -29.54 -4.74
C SER A 422 -4.59 -30.37 -5.35
N THR A 423 -5.13 -29.91 -6.47
CA THR A 423 -6.07 -30.71 -7.28
C THR A 423 -5.39 -31.57 -8.34
N GLY A 424 -4.08 -31.40 -8.55
CA GLY A 424 -3.31 -32.10 -9.57
C GLY A 424 -2.00 -32.66 -9.03
N VAL A 425 -1.16 -33.13 -9.96
CA VAL A 425 0.18 -33.67 -9.70
C VAL A 425 1.22 -32.85 -10.47
N GLY A 426 2.35 -32.58 -9.83
CA GLY A 426 3.43 -31.78 -10.39
C GLY A 426 4.64 -31.66 -9.46
N VAL A 427 5.49 -30.69 -9.76
CA VAL A 427 6.69 -30.35 -8.99
C VAL A 427 6.64 -28.88 -8.63
N MET A 428 6.98 -28.55 -7.39
CA MET A 428 7.32 -27.19 -6.97
C MET A 428 8.85 -27.06 -7.03
N TYR A 429 9.33 -26.36 -8.05
CA TYR A 429 10.75 -26.01 -8.18
C TYR A 429 11.06 -24.82 -7.28
N VAL A 430 12.18 -24.87 -6.58
CA VAL A 430 12.68 -23.76 -5.78
C VAL A 430 13.98 -23.25 -6.40
N SER A 431 14.05 -21.96 -6.73
CA SER A 431 15.22 -21.31 -7.33
C SER A 431 15.64 -20.07 -6.54
N THR A 432 16.90 -19.66 -6.64
CA THR A 432 17.38 -18.42 -5.98
C THR A 432 17.22 -17.16 -6.83
N ALA A 433 16.87 -17.31 -8.10
CA ALA A 433 16.45 -16.24 -9.00
C ALA A 433 15.40 -16.74 -9.99
N LEU A 434 14.60 -15.84 -10.59
CA LEU A 434 13.51 -16.20 -11.52
C LEU A 434 13.96 -17.04 -12.72
N SER A 435 15.22 -16.87 -13.15
CA SER A 435 15.79 -17.56 -14.31
C SER A 435 16.99 -18.45 -13.96
N SER A 436 17.19 -18.79 -12.67
CA SER A 436 18.26 -19.70 -12.26
C SER A 436 17.79 -21.15 -12.24
N GLU A 437 18.74 -22.07 -12.34
CA GLU A 437 18.49 -23.48 -12.08
C GLU A 437 17.88 -23.68 -10.68
N PRO A 438 16.95 -24.66 -10.52
CA PRO A 438 16.38 -24.99 -9.22
C PRO A 438 17.45 -25.54 -8.26
N ILE A 439 17.38 -25.11 -7.00
CA ILE A 439 18.15 -25.68 -5.88
C ILE A 439 17.42 -26.85 -5.23
N ALA A 440 16.11 -27.01 -5.48
CA ALA A 440 15.30 -28.10 -4.96
C ALA A 440 14.10 -28.40 -5.88
N GLU A 441 13.70 -29.66 -5.88
CA GLU A 441 12.50 -30.16 -6.57
C GLU A 441 11.58 -30.86 -5.57
N ILE A 442 10.41 -30.29 -5.30
CA ILE A 442 9.46 -30.85 -4.34
C ILE A 442 8.29 -31.49 -5.10
N SER A 443 8.19 -32.81 -5.10
CA SER A 443 7.05 -33.51 -5.72
C SER A 443 5.75 -33.21 -4.97
N VAL A 444 4.75 -32.71 -5.68
CA VAL A 444 3.42 -32.37 -5.15
C VAL A 444 2.39 -33.33 -5.72
N ASN A 445 1.73 -34.09 -4.84
CA ASN A 445 0.62 -34.96 -5.19
C ASN A 445 -0.73 -34.30 -4.88
N LYS A 446 -1.79 -34.86 -5.47
CA LYS A 446 -3.17 -34.43 -5.18
C LYS A 446 -3.46 -34.57 -3.68
N SER A 447 -4.00 -33.53 -3.08
CA SER A 447 -4.38 -33.52 -1.67
C SER A 447 -5.61 -32.63 -1.45
N ASN A 448 -6.65 -33.18 -0.84
CA ASN A 448 -7.87 -32.45 -0.52
C ASN A 448 -7.73 -31.58 0.74
N ARG A 449 -6.66 -31.79 1.52
CA ARG A 449 -6.28 -30.98 2.69
C ARG A 449 -4.91 -30.33 2.45
N TYR A 450 -4.57 -29.33 3.27
CA TYR A 450 -3.20 -28.81 3.31
C TYR A 450 -2.27 -29.90 3.84
N SER A 451 -1.25 -30.25 3.06
CA SER A 451 -0.27 -31.31 3.36
C SER A 451 1.13 -30.79 3.09
N TYR A 452 2.11 -31.27 3.85
CA TYR A 452 3.52 -30.95 3.63
C TYR A 452 4.13 -31.89 2.59
N PHE A 453 4.86 -31.30 1.66
CA PHE A 453 5.75 -31.99 0.71
C PHE A 453 7.14 -31.39 0.85
N ARG A 454 8.19 -32.20 0.73
CA ARG A 454 9.56 -31.80 1.07
C ARG A 454 10.58 -32.34 0.08
N SER A 455 11.76 -31.73 0.09
CA SER A 455 12.92 -32.18 -0.67
C SER A 455 14.20 -31.77 0.06
N SER A 456 15.25 -32.57 -0.12
CA SER A 456 16.60 -32.19 0.33
C SER A 456 17.14 -31.07 -0.53
N VAL A 457 17.98 -30.23 0.07
CA VAL A 457 18.68 -29.12 -0.58
C VAL A 457 20.05 -28.96 0.09
N ASP A 458 21.02 -28.38 -0.59
CA ASP A 458 22.30 -27.99 0.01
C ASP A 458 22.58 -26.54 -0.34
N LEU A 459 22.33 -25.64 0.61
CA LEU A 459 22.56 -24.20 0.45
C LEU A 459 23.12 -23.61 1.74
N LYS A 460 24.32 -23.01 1.67
CA LYS A 460 25.05 -22.54 2.84
C LYS A 460 25.54 -21.11 2.68
N ASN A 461 25.61 -20.38 3.80
CA ASN A 461 26.24 -19.08 3.96
C ASN A 461 25.90 -18.06 2.86
N LYS A 462 24.60 -17.82 2.64
CA LYS A 462 24.15 -16.97 1.54
C LYS A 462 22.89 -16.18 1.88
N GLU A 463 22.87 -14.91 1.53
CA GLU A 463 21.63 -14.16 1.38
C GLU A 463 21.00 -14.48 0.02
N VAL A 464 19.76 -14.97 0.03
CA VAL A 464 19.06 -15.39 -1.18
C VAL A 464 17.61 -14.90 -1.23
N ALA A 465 17.10 -14.73 -2.44
CA ALA A 465 15.67 -14.85 -2.69
C ALA A 465 15.30 -16.33 -2.88
N LEU A 466 14.03 -16.67 -2.68
CA LEU A 466 13.47 -17.99 -2.95
C LEU A 466 12.26 -17.83 -3.87
N TYR A 467 12.30 -18.49 -5.02
CA TYR A 467 11.22 -18.49 -6.00
C TYR A 467 10.65 -19.89 -6.12
N PHE A 468 9.36 -20.03 -5.84
CA PHE A 468 8.61 -21.28 -5.91
C PHE A 468 7.80 -21.31 -7.20
N CYS A 469 8.17 -22.18 -8.14
CA CYS A 469 7.52 -22.32 -9.44
C CYS A 469 6.81 -23.67 -9.53
N TYR A 470 5.49 -23.65 -9.71
CA TYR A 470 4.72 -24.88 -9.88
C TYR A 470 4.72 -25.32 -11.36
N LYS A 471 5.10 -26.57 -11.62
CA LYS A 471 5.02 -27.21 -12.95
C LYS A 471 4.21 -28.48 -12.85
N GLY A 472 3.13 -28.57 -13.62
CA GLY A 472 2.25 -29.74 -13.58
C GLY A 472 0.79 -29.44 -13.85
N SER A 473 -0.05 -30.40 -13.49
CA SER A 473 -1.49 -30.38 -13.78
C SER A 473 -2.30 -29.71 -12.66
N GLY A 474 -3.54 -29.31 -12.96
CA GLY A 474 -4.47 -28.79 -11.95
C GLY A 474 -4.05 -27.43 -11.36
N LYS A 475 -4.41 -27.20 -10.09
CA LYS A 475 -4.07 -25.99 -9.34
C LYS A 475 -3.59 -26.32 -7.94
N VAL A 476 -2.70 -25.48 -7.43
CA VAL A 476 -2.13 -25.52 -6.08
C VAL A 476 -2.58 -24.27 -5.31
N ASN A 477 -3.09 -24.48 -4.10
CA ASN A 477 -3.19 -23.46 -3.07
C ASN A 477 -1.98 -23.60 -2.16
N PHE A 478 -1.18 -22.54 -2.06
CA PHE A 478 0.08 -22.52 -1.34
C PHE A 478 -0.06 -21.70 -0.06
N LYS A 479 0.08 -22.35 1.10
CA LYS A 479 -0.18 -21.75 2.41
C LYS A 479 1.09 -21.28 3.10
N SER A 480 2.12 -22.11 3.12
CA SER A 480 3.40 -21.81 3.79
C SER A 480 4.53 -22.66 3.23
N PHE A 481 5.77 -22.26 3.49
CA PHE A 481 6.97 -23.07 3.26
C PHE A 481 7.82 -23.11 4.51
N VAL A 482 8.66 -24.15 4.62
CA VAL A 482 9.51 -24.41 5.78
C VAL A 482 10.96 -24.47 5.32
N LEU A 483 11.83 -23.78 6.04
CA LEU A 483 13.28 -23.79 5.87
C LEU A 483 13.88 -24.45 7.12
N ASN A 484 14.41 -25.66 7.01
CA ASN A 484 14.94 -26.43 8.14
C ASN A 484 14.01 -26.46 9.38
N GLU A 485 13.07 -27.41 9.42
CA GLU A 485 12.53 -27.87 10.69
C GLU A 485 12.57 -29.39 10.74
N HIS A 486 13.19 -29.91 11.81
CA HIS A 486 13.04 -31.30 12.19
C HIS A 486 11.56 -31.63 12.37
N ALA A 487 11.19 -32.83 11.93
CA ALA A 487 9.86 -33.39 12.07
C ALA A 487 9.21 -33.06 13.42
N HIS A 488 8.17 -32.23 13.39
CA HIS A 488 7.03 -32.54 14.23
C HIS A 488 6.44 -33.83 13.65
N GLU A 489 6.84 -34.97 14.23
CA GLU A 489 6.07 -36.19 14.17
C GLU A 489 4.62 -35.85 14.54
N VAL A 490 3.75 -35.88 13.55
CA VAL A 490 2.33 -36.13 13.79
C VAL A 490 2.12 -37.57 13.34
N GLN A 491 2.05 -38.46 14.33
CA GLN A 491 1.57 -39.83 14.18
C GLN A 491 0.19 -39.86 13.53
#